data_AF-A0A410PWB1-F1
#
_entry.id   AF-A0A410PWB1-F1
#
_cell.length_a   1.000
_cell.length_b   1.000
_cell.length_c   1.000
_cell.angle_alpha   90.00
_cell.angle_beta   90.00
_cell.angle_gamma   90.00
#
_symmetry.space_group_name_H-M   'P 1'
#
loop_
_entity.id
_entity.type
_entity.pdbx_description
1 polymer ?
#
loop_
_entity_poly.entity_id
_entity_poly.type
_entity_poly.pdbx_seq_one_letter_code
_entity_poly.pdbx_strand_id
1 'polypeptide(L)'
;MLYREKTYLKRGTIRDLRKSVQEWSLNGNWNRRLGAWKRRRKEQLADKEIYEAISFLRNIISIDRGKQVGTDFIIEQLADRDGVLQEVYIRMLSLLRVNKREEAQKIMADHLETPVGKEFAGLLLRWDEVNPLELSEILLSHQRSIKEIRMTQQRKKDEIISDMLYFPVIINVVFIFINFIYVGYFINQKEVLQMLF
;
A
#
# COMPACT_ATOMS: atom_id res chain seq x y z
N MET A 1 -51.32 61.40 -1.70
CA MET A 1 -50.14 62.18 -2.15
C MET A 1 -48.96 61.23 -2.32
N LEU A 2 -48.50 61.10 -3.58
CA LEU A 2 -47.15 60.85 -4.12
C LEU A 2 -46.10 59.96 -3.39
N TYR A 3 -45.59 58.98 -4.18
CA TYR A 3 -44.19 58.51 -4.32
C TYR A 3 -43.57 57.69 -3.15
N ARG A 4 -42.74 56.64 -3.32
CA ARG A 4 -41.81 56.27 -4.40
C ARG A 4 -41.26 54.83 -4.20
N GLU A 5 -40.93 54.21 -5.32
CA GLU A 5 -39.82 53.25 -5.60
C GLU A 5 -39.78 51.81 -5.07
N LYS A 6 -39.50 50.97 -6.07
CA LYS A 6 -39.24 49.53 -6.07
C LYS A 6 -37.81 49.26 -5.60
N THR A 7 -37.59 48.17 -4.91
CA THR A 7 -36.33 47.42 -4.99
C THR A 7 -36.64 45.95 -5.26
N TYR A 8 -36.39 45.58 -6.52
CA TYR A 8 -36.21 44.21 -6.96
C TYR A 8 -34.98 43.63 -6.25
N LEU A 9 -35.03 42.35 -5.84
CA LEU A 9 -34.07 41.31 -6.24
C LEU A 9 -34.27 40.00 -5.46
N LYS A 10 -34.41 38.92 -6.23
CA LYS A 10 -33.97 37.54 -5.95
C LYS A 10 -34.68 36.75 -4.84
N ARG A 11 -35.93 36.38 -5.10
CA ARG A 11 -36.43 35.03 -4.76
C ARG A 11 -35.83 34.04 -5.76
N GLY A 12 -34.65 33.49 -5.48
CA GLY A 12 -34.04 32.52 -6.41
C GLY A 12 -32.78 31.79 -5.94
N THR A 13 -32.34 31.92 -4.68
CA THR A 13 -30.97 31.52 -4.30
C THR A 13 -30.86 30.79 -2.96
N ILE A 14 -31.90 30.07 -2.50
CA ILE A 14 -31.78 29.24 -1.28
C ILE A 14 -32.04 27.75 -1.52
N ARG A 15 -32.58 27.36 -2.69
CA ARG A 15 -32.82 25.93 -3.00
C ARG A 15 -31.62 25.18 -3.58
N ASP A 16 -30.61 25.87 -4.11
CA ASP A 16 -29.46 25.23 -4.77
C ASP A 16 -28.25 24.97 -3.88
N LEU A 17 -28.17 25.60 -2.70
CA LEU A 17 -27.05 25.37 -1.77
C LEU A 17 -27.14 24.03 -1.04
N ARG A 18 -28.31 23.40 -0.97
CA ARG A 18 -28.47 22.07 -0.35
C ARG A 18 -28.14 20.92 -1.31
N LYS A 19 -28.27 21.14 -2.63
CA LYS A 19 -27.90 20.14 -3.64
C LYS A 19 -26.39 20.15 -3.92
N SER A 20 -25.75 21.31 -3.95
CA SER A 20 -24.31 21.39 -4.14
C SER A 20 -23.51 20.84 -2.95
N VAL A 21 -23.95 21.01 -1.70
CA VAL A 21 -23.24 20.44 -0.53
C VAL A 21 -23.37 18.90 -0.45
N GLN A 22 -24.40 18.32 -1.06
CA GLN A 22 -24.63 16.87 -1.04
C GLN A 22 -23.97 16.15 -2.24
N GLU A 23 -23.65 16.87 -3.31
CA GLU A 23 -22.91 16.37 -4.49
C GLU A 23 -21.38 16.58 -4.40
N TRP A 24 -20.88 17.38 -3.44
CA TRP A 24 -19.45 17.48 -3.18
C TRP A 24 -18.92 16.30 -2.35
N SER A 25 -18.53 15.24 -3.07
CA SER A 25 -17.20 14.63 -2.89
C SER A 25 -16.91 13.85 -1.59
N LEU A 26 -17.70 12.82 -1.26
CA LEU A 26 -17.25 11.81 -0.27
C LEU A 26 -17.38 10.33 -0.67
N ASN A 27 -18.04 9.97 -1.78
CA ASN A 27 -18.23 8.54 -2.11
C ASN A 27 -17.37 7.99 -3.27
N GLY A 28 -16.79 8.83 -4.14
CA GLY A 28 -15.96 8.35 -5.25
C GLY A 28 -14.51 7.99 -4.87
N ASN A 29 -13.96 8.67 -3.86
CA ASN A 29 -12.52 8.58 -3.53
C ASN A 29 -12.23 7.58 -2.40
N TRP A 30 -13.15 7.41 -1.45
CA TRP A 30 -12.97 6.49 -0.32
C TRP A 30 -12.94 5.02 -0.76
N ASN A 31 -13.83 4.60 -1.67
CA ASN A 31 -13.83 3.23 -2.19
C ASN A 31 -12.55 2.90 -2.98
N ARG A 32 -12.00 3.86 -3.74
CA ARG A 32 -10.72 3.71 -4.43
C ARG A 32 -9.55 3.60 -3.45
N ARG A 33 -9.54 4.42 -2.38
CA ARG A 33 -8.50 4.35 -1.33
C ARG A 33 -8.57 3.06 -0.51
N LEU A 34 -9.77 2.56 -0.20
CA LEU A 34 -9.99 1.29 0.48
C LEU A 34 -9.57 0.10 -0.38
N GLY A 35 -9.92 0.11 -1.68
CA GLY A 35 -9.47 -0.89 -2.64
C GLY A 35 -7.94 -0.93 -2.76
N ALA A 36 -7.30 0.23 -2.85
CA ALA A 36 -5.84 0.34 -2.90
C ALA A 36 -5.16 -0.17 -1.61
N TRP A 37 -5.74 0.08 -0.44
CA TRP A 37 -5.22 -0.43 0.83
C TRP A 37 -5.35 -1.94 0.95
N LYS A 38 -6.50 -2.50 0.56
CA LYS A 38 -6.71 -3.96 0.52
C LYS A 38 -5.73 -4.64 -0.44
N ARG A 39 -5.48 -4.02 -1.60
CA ARG A 39 -4.49 -4.49 -2.58
C ARG A 39 -3.08 -4.53 -2.01
N ARG A 40 -2.61 -3.42 -1.43
CA ARG A 40 -1.29 -3.34 -0.78
C ARG A 40 -1.12 -4.34 0.36
N ARG A 41 -2.16 -4.58 1.15
CA ARG A 41 -2.11 -5.58 2.22
C ARG A 41 -2.00 -6.99 1.66
N LYS A 42 -2.74 -7.30 0.59
CA LYS A 42 -2.65 -8.59 -0.10
C LYS A 42 -1.25 -8.80 -0.69
N GLU A 43 -0.68 -7.79 -1.33
CA GLU A 43 0.69 -7.80 -1.85
C GLU A 43 1.71 -8.08 -0.75
N GLN A 44 1.61 -7.41 0.41
CA GLN A 44 2.52 -7.64 1.54
C GLN A 44 2.42 -9.06 2.11
N LEU A 45 1.22 -9.62 2.15
CA LEU A 45 1.00 -11.01 2.60
C LEU A 45 1.59 -12.00 1.59
N ALA A 46 1.39 -11.76 0.30
CA ALA A 46 1.98 -12.56 -0.77
C ALA A 46 3.51 -12.50 -0.74
N ASP A 47 4.12 -11.32 -0.58
CA ASP A 47 5.57 -11.17 -0.45
C ASP A 47 6.12 -11.89 0.79
N LYS A 48 5.32 -11.98 1.86
CA LYS A 48 5.66 -12.78 3.06
C LYS A 48 5.65 -14.26 2.77
N GLU A 49 4.61 -14.74 2.12
CA GLU A 49 4.48 -16.15 1.73
C GLU A 49 5.57 -16.56 0.74
N ILE A 50 5.90 -15.72 -0.25
CA ILE A 50 7.02 -15.94 -1.19
C ILE A 50 8.35 -16.04 -0.43
N TYR A 51 8.59 -15.16 0.55
CA TYR A 51 9.81 -15.21 1.36
C TYR A 51 9.93 -16.53 2.16
N GLU A 52 8.81 -17.00 2.74
CA GLU A 52 8.75 -18.27 3.46
C GLU A 52 8.90 -19.47 2.53
N ALA A 53 8.30 -19.42 1.33
CA ALA A 53 8.46 -20.39 0.27
C ALA A 53 9.93 -20.46 -0.17
N ILE A 54 10.58 -19.34 -0.48
CA ILE A 54 12.01 -19.26 -0.83
C ILE A 54 12.88 -19.89 0.27
N SER A 55 12.57 -19.62 1.54
CA SER A 55 13.31 -20.19 2.67
C SER A 55 13.16 -21.71 2.73
N PHE A 56 11.94 -22.22 2.50
CA PHE A 56 11.68 -23.65 2.41
C PHE A 56 12.40 -24.30 1.23
N LEU A 57 12.36 -23.69 0.04
CA LEU A 57 13.03 -24.19 -1.16
C LEU A 57 14.54 -24.30 -0.96
N ARG A 58 15.17 -23.28 -0.34
CA ARG A 58 16.60 -23.34 -0.04
C ARG A 58 16.93 -24.45 0.97
N ASN A 59 16.03 -24.73 1.90
CA ASN A 59 16.18 -25.87 2.81
C ASN A 59 16.09 -27.21 2.06
N ILE A 60 15.16 -27.36 1.11
CA ILE A 60 15.08 -28.55 0.24
C ILE A 60 16.40 -28.76 -0.51
N ILE A 61 16.91 -27.72 -1.18
CA ILE A 61 18.19 -27.77 -1.90
C ILE A 61 19.34 -28.23 -0.98
N SER A 62 19.35 -27.73 0.26
CA SER A 62 20.41 -28.06 1.23
C SER A 62 20.31 -29.50 1.75
N ILE A 63 19.09 -30.04 1.92
CA ILE A 63 18.85 -31.37 2.47
C ILE A 63 19.10 -32.45 1.43
N ASP A 64 18.67 -32.25 0.18
CA ASP A 64 18.55 -33.34 -0.79
C ASP A 64 19.85 -33.72 -1.52
N ARG A 65 21.01 -33.14 -1.11
CA ARG A 65 22.38 -33.45 -1.60
C ARG A 65 22.48 -33.69 -3.13
N GLY A 66 21.69 -33.00 -3.94
CA GLY A 66 21.73 -33.11 -5.40
C GLY A 66 20.74 -34.08 -6.05
N LYS A 67 19.75 -34.63 -5.34
CA LYS A 67 18.56 -35.18 -6.02
C LYS A 67 17.67 -34.02 -6.50
N GLN A 68 17.34 -34.04 -7.79
CA GLN A 68 16.43 -33.06 -8.37
C GLN A 68 15.01 -33.38 -7.93
N VAL A 69 14.52 -32.62 -6.96
CA VAL A 69 13.09 -32.55 -6.65
C VAL A 69 12.39 -31.91 -7.84
N GLY A 70 11.37 -32.56 -8.37
CA GLY A 70 10.63 -32.04 -9.53
C GLY A 70 9.75 -30.84 -9.20
N THR A 71 9.52 -29.99 -10.20
CA THR A 71 8.64 -28.82 -10.14
C THR A 71 7.24 -29.15 -9.60
N ASP A 72 6.66 -30.29 -9.99
CA ASP A 72 5.32 -30.71 -9.57
C ASP A 72 5.25 -30.96 -8.05
N PHE A 73 6.27 -31.64 -7.50
CA PHE A 73 6.37 -31.89 -6.06
C PHE A 73 6.54 -30.59 -5.27
N ILE A 74 7.40 -29.68 -5.76
CA ILE A 74 7.61 -28.39 -5.10
C ILE A 74 6.29 -27.60 -5.02
N ILE A 75 5.56 -27.52 -6.12
CA ILE A 75 4.31 -26.77 -6.17
C ILE A 75 3.23 -27.44 -5.32
N GLU A 76 3.19 -28.77 -5.26
CA GLU A 76 2.33 -29.52 -4.35
C GLU A 76 2.62 -29.19 -2.88
N GLN A 77 3.89 -29.20 -2.47
CA GLN A 77 4.29 -28.82 -1.11
C GLN A 77 4.00 -27.36 -0.76
N LEU A 78 3.97 -26.46 -1.75
CA LEU A 78 3.56 -25.08 -1.56
C LEU A 78 2.02 -24.94 -1.50
N ALA A 79 1.28 -25.75 -2.26
CA ALA A 79 -0.18 -25.78 -2.25
C ALA A 79 -0.77 -26.36 -0.96
N ASP A 80 -0.05 -27.27 -0.30
CA ASP A 80 -0.46 -27.83 1.00
C ASP A 80 -0.39 -26.83 2.17
N ARG A 81 0.22 -25.65 1.96
CA ARG A 81 0.31 -24.60 2.97
C ARG A 81 -0.85 -23.63 2.84
N ASP A 82 -1.48 -23.31 3.97
CA ASP A 82 -2.50 -22.28 4.03
C ASP A 82 -1.88 -20.89 3.81
N GLY A 83 -2.42 -20.16 2.85
CA GLY A 83 -1.83 -18.89 2.41
C GLY A 83 -2.67 -18.14 1.39
N VAL A 84 -2.24 -16.92 1.10
CA VAL A 84 -2.86 -16.07 0.07
C VAL A 84 -2.53 -16.60 -1.33
N LEU A 85 -1.44 -17.35 -1.49
CA LEU A 85 -1.03 -17.95 -2.76
C LEU A 85 -1.43 -19.42 -2.90
N GLN A 86 -2.04 -20.03 -1.89
CA GLN A 86 -2.51 -21.42 -1.92
C GLN A 86 -3.38 -21.70 -3.16
N GLU A 87 -4.41 -20.89 -3.41
CA GLU A 87 -5.27 -21.05 -4.59
C GLU A 87 -4.50 -20.92 -5.91
N VAL A 88 -3.44 -20.10 -5.92
CA VAL A 88 -2.59 -19.91 -7.10
C VAL A 88 -1.77 -21.18 -7.34
N TYR A 89 -1.15 -21.74 -6.30
CA TYR A 89 -0.37 -22.97 -6.40
C TYR A 89 -1.24 -24.16 -6.82
N ILE A 90 -2.45 -24.30 -6.29
CA ILE A 90 -3.40 -25.36 -6.68
C ILE A 90 -3.73 -25.26 -8.18
N ARG A 91 -4.02 -24.04 -8.67
CA ARG A 91 -4.31 -23.82 -10.10
C ARG A 91 -3.09 -24.09 -10.97
N MET A 92 -1.90 -23.67 -10.54
CA MET A 92 -0.66 -23.96 -11.25
C MET A 92 -0.41 -25.47 -11.34
N LEU A 93 -0.57 -26.20 -10.22
CA LEU A 93 -0.42 -27.65 -10.17
C LEU A 93 -1.39 -28.34 -11.13
N SER A 94 -2.66 -27.91 -11.14
CA SER A 94 -3.65 -28.43 -12.08
C SER A 94 -3.25 -28.21 -13.54
N LEU A 95 -2.68 -27.04 -13.89
CA LEU A 95 -2.25 -26.73 -15.25
C LEU A 95 -0.99 -27.50 -15.65
N LEU A 96 -0.06 -27.69 -14.72
CA LEU A 96 1.16 -28.46 -14.95
C LEU A 96 0.84 -29.93 -15.22
N ARG A 97 -0.11 -30.52 -14.50
CA ARG A 97 -0.56 -31.91 -14.70
C ARG A 97 -1.23 -32.14 -16.06
N VAL A 98 -1.76 -31.10 -16.70
CA VAL A 98 -2.28 -31.15 -18.08
C VAL A 98 -1.31 -30.56 -19.11
N ASN A 99 -0.04 -30.41 -18.74
CA ASN A 99 1.06 -29.93 -19.58
C ASN A 99 0.87 -28.50 -20.16
N LYS A 100 0.12 -27.64 -19.46
CA LYS A 100 -0.14 -26.24 -19.85
C LYS A 100 0.79 -25.28 -19.11
N ARG A 101 2.10 -25.44 -19.30
CA ARG A 101 3.16 -24.64 -18.62
C ARG A 101 3.02 -23.13 -18.84
N GLU A 102 2.72 -22.70 -20.07
CA GLU A 102 2.56 -21.27 -20.39
C GLU A 102 1.37 -20.62 -19.67
N GLU A 103 0.25 -21.35 -19.55
CA GLU A 103 -0.92 -20.86 -18.82
C GLU A 103 -0.64 -20.79 -17.31
N ALA A 104 0.13 -21.74 -16.77
CA ALA A 104 0.54 -21.73 -15.36
C ALA A 104 1.39 -20.50 -15.01
N GLN A 105 2.29 -20.10 -15.91
CA GLN A 105 3.08 -18.88 -15.75
C GLN A 105 2.20 -17.62 -15.73
N LYS A 106 1.20 -17.55 -16.61
CA LYS A 106 0.27 -16.43 -16.68
C LYS A 106 -0.59 -16.31 -15.42
N ILE A 107 -1.10 -17.42 -14.88
CA ILE A 107 -1.93 -17.39 -13.66
C ILE A 107 -1.21 -16.70 -12.49
N MET A 108 0.07 -17.03 -12.28
CA MET A 108 0.82 -16.43 -11.18
C MET A 108 1.21 -14.98 -11.49
N ALA A 109 1.54 -14.67 -12.74
CA ALA A 109 1.84 -13.29 -13.17
C ALA A 109 0.63 -12.34 -13.13
N ASP A 110 -0.58 -12.87 -13.34
CA ASP A 110 -1.85 -12.14 -13.24
C ASP A 110 -2.28 -11.97 -11.77
N HIS A 111 -1.95 -12.94 -10.91
CA HIS A 111 -2.27 -12.87 -9.49
C HIS A 111 -1.30 -11.98 -8.71
N LEU A 112 -0.02 -12.01 -9.10
CA LEU A 112 1.07 -11.23 -8.52
C LEU A 112 1.46 -10.12 -9.48
N GLU A 113 0.85 -8.95 -9.33
CA GLU A 113 1.31 -7.72 -10.01
C GLU A 113 2.64 -7.18 -9.45
N THR A 114 3.37 -7.98 -8.67
CA THR A 114 4.69 -7.63 -8.15
C THR A 114 5.79 -8.21 -9.05
N PRO A 115 6.88 -7.45 -9.33
CA PRO A 115 8.01 -7.96 -10.10
C PRO A 115 8.60 -9.25 -9.48
N VAL A 116 8.71 -9.26 -8.14
CA VAL A 116 9.19 -10.40 -7.35
C VAL A 116 8.33 -11.65 -7.56
N GLY A 117 7.01 -11.50 -7.60
CA GLY A 117 6.10 -12.62 -7.80
C GLY A 117 6.19 -13.23 -9.19
N LYS A 118 6.38 -12.40 -10.23
CA LYS A 118 6.57 -12.87 -11.61
C LYS A 118 7.88 -13.63 -11.79
N GLU A 119 8.97 -13.12 -11.21
CA GLU A 119 10.28 -13.77 -11.23
C GLU A 119 10.25 -15.09 -10.47
N PHE A 120 9.62 -15.11 -9.28
CA PHE A 120 9.46 -16.32 -8.47
C PHE A 120 8.63 -17.39 -9.21
N ALA A 121 7.55 -17.01 -9.88
CA ALA A 121 6.76 -17.93 -10.72
C ALA A 121 7.60 -18.59 -11.82
N GLY A 122 8.40 -17.78 -12.52
CA GLY A 122 9.29 -18.27 -13.56
C GLY A 122 10.40 -19.18 -13.02
N LEU A 123 10.81 -18.98 -11.77
CA LEU A 123 11.78 -19.85 -11.09
C LEU A 123 11.16 -21.19 -10.70
N LEU A 124 9.92 -21.20 -10.18
CA LEU A 124 9.20 -22.43 -9.85
C LEU A 124 9.01 -23.33 -11.08
N LEU A 125 8.62 -22.74 -12.22
CA LEU A 125 8.33 -23.52 -13.44
C LEU A 125 9.57 -24.14 -14.10
N ARG A 126 10.74 -23.54 -13.86
CA ARG A 126 12.04 -23.97 -14.35
C ARG A 126 12.87 -24.67 -13.26
N TRP A 127 12.24 -25.04 -12.15
CA TRP A 127 12.92 -25.59 -10.98
C TRP A 127 13.70 -26.87 -11.31
N ASP A 128 13.13 -27.72 -12.18
CA ASP A 128 13.74 -28.94 -12.69
C ASP A 128 14.85 -28.70 -13.73
N GLU A 129 14.86 -27.53 -14.38
CA GLU A 129 15.79 -27.18 -15.46
C GLU A 129 17.05 -26.47 -14.95
N VAL A 130 17.01 -25.88 -13.75
CA VAL A 130 18.09 -25.04 -13.19
C VAL A 130 18.99 -25.85 -12.24
N ASN A 131 20.29 -25.60 -12.29
CA ASN A 131 21.23 -26.23 -11.37
C ASN A 131 20.93 -25.83 -9.91
N PRO A 132 20.87 -26.77 -8.95
CA PRO A 132 20.61 -26.48 -7.54
C PRO A 132 21.50 -25.38 -6.91
N LEU A 133 22.77 -25.26 -7.35
CA LEU A 133 23.70 -24.21 -6.90
C LEU A 133 23.24 -22.83 -7.38
N GLU A 134 22.97 -22.69 -8.67
CA GLU A 134 22.46 -21.45 -9.29
C GLU A 134 21.10 -21.07 -8.69
N LEU A 135 20.23 -22.06 -8.47
CA LEU A 135 18.92 -21.88 -7.87
C LEU A 135 19.02 -21.30 -6.46
N SER A 136 19.95 -21.80 -5.64
CA SER A 136 20.22 -21.27 -4.30
C SER A 136 20.69 -19.81 -4.33
N GLU A 137 21.55 -19.44 -5.28
CA GLU A 137 22.02 -18.06 -5.45
C GLU A 137 20.89 -17.11 -5.89
N ILE A 138 20.07 -17.52 -6.85
CA ILE A 138 18.91 -16.74 -7.32
C ILE A 138 17.90 -16.55 -6.17
N LEU A 139 17.59 -17.62 -5.43
CA LEU A 139 16.73 -17.56 -4.25
C LEU A 139 17.27 -16.63 -3.16
N LEU A 140 18.58 -16.66 -2.90
CA LEU A 140 19.23 -15.74 -1.95
C LEU A 140 19.12 -14.29 -2.41
N SER A 141 19.31 -14.03 -3.70
CA SER A 141 19.15 -12.70 -4.30
C SER A 141 17.72 -12.16 -4.11
N HIS A 142 16.71 -12.97 -4.43
CA HIS A 142 15.31 -12.59 -4.21
C HIS A 142 15.00 -12.31 -2.73
N GLN A 143 15.52 -13.14 -1.83
CA GLN A 143 15.32 -12.93 -0.40
C GLN A 143 15.93 -11.61 0.09
N ARG A 144 17.11 -11.23 -0.43
CA ARG A 144 17.75 -9.94 -0.14
C ARG A 144 16.91 -8.78 -0.66
N SER A 145 16.42 -8.86 -1.90
CA SER A 145 15.56 -7.84 -2.50
C SER A 145 14.27 -7.61 -1.68
N ILE A 146 13.57 -8.68 -1.29
CA ILE A 146 12.38 -8.59 -0.43
C ILE A 146 12.73 -7.94 0.91
N LYS A 147 13.88 -8.30 1.50
CA LYS A 147 14.35 -7.73 2.77
C LYS A 147 14.64 -6.23 2.64
N GLU A 148 15.28 -5.79 1.56
CA GLU A 148 15.58 -4.38 1.28
C GLU A 148 14.31 -3.55 1.11
N ILE A 149 13.32 -4.08 0.37
CA ILE A 149 12.01 -3.42 0.22
C ILE A 149 11.32 -3.26 1.58
N ARG A 150 11.38 -4.27 2.46
CA ARG A 150 10.82 -4.16 3.81
C ARG A 150 11.57 -3.16 4.68
N MET A 151 12.90 -3.17 4.64
CA MET A 151 13.72 -2.22 5.42
C MET A 151 13.45 -0.77 4.99
N THR A 152 13.32 -0.51 3.69
CA THR A 152 13.00 0.83 3.19
C THR A 152 11.60 1.28 3.58
N GLN A 153 10.60 0.38 3.54
CA GLN A 153 9.25 0.69 4.02
C GLN A 153 9.20 0.93 5.53
N GLN A 154 9.96 0.16 6.31
CA GLN A 154 10.05 0.34 7.76
C GLN A 154 10.71 1.68 8.10
N ARG A 155 11.85 2.01 7.48
CA ARG A 155 12.50 3.33 7.65
C ARG A 155 11.56 4.50 7.35
N LYS A 156 10.77 4.42 6.27
CA LYS A 156 9.76 5.44 5.95
C LYS A 156 8.67 5.57 7.02
N LYS A 157 8.25 4.46 7.62
CA LYS A 157 7.27 4.50 8.73
C LYS A 157 7.89 5.12 9.97
N ASP A 158 9.12 4.77 10.29
CA ASP A 158 9.84 5.29 11.44
C ASP A 158 10.08 6.80 11.30
N GLU A 159 10.40 7.27 10.09
CA GLU A 159 10.50 8.70 9.74
C GLU A 159 9.18 9.44 9.98
N ILE A 160 8.05 8.92 9.46
CA ILE A 160 6.73 9.51 9.67
C ILE A 160 6.33 9.54 11.16
N ILE A 161 6.64 8.48 11.92
CA ILE A 161 6.35 8.42 13.36
C ILE A 161 7.18 9.46 14.11
N SER A 162 8.46 9.59 13.75
CA SER A 162 9.34 10.63 14.31
C SER A 162 8.78 12.02 14.03
N ASP A 163 8.43 12.34 12.78
CA ASP A 163 7.87 13.64 12.41
C ASP A 163 6.54 13.94 13.12
N MET A 164 5.68 12.94 13.28
CA MET A 164 4.42 13.05 14.02
C MET A 164 4.66 13.42 15.49
N LEU A 165 5.77 12.99 16.09
CA LEU A 165 6.13 13.33 17.46
C LEU A 165 6.52 14.81 17.62
N TYR A 166 7.13 15.42 16.59
CA TYR A 166 7.47 16.85 16.58
C TYR A 166 6.26 17.76 16.38
N PHE A 167 5.21 17.27 15.71
CA PHE A 167 4.05 18.08 15.32
C PHE A 167 3.32 18.76 16.50
N PRO A 168 3.01 18.08 17.64
CA PRO A 168 2.43 18.73 18.81
C PRO A 168 3.30 19.84 19.41
N VAL A 169 4.62 19.69 19.37
CA VAL A 169 5.56 20.68 19.91
C VAL A 169 5.49 21.97 19.08
N ILE A 170 5.50 21.83 17.74
CA ILE A 170 5.40 22.97 16.82
C ILE A 170 4.06 23.69 16.99
N ILE A 171 2.95 22.95 17.12
CA ILE A 171 1.63 23.54 17.34
C ILE A 171 1.59 24.39 18.62
N ASN A 172 2.20 23.91 19.71
CA ASN A 172 2.26 24.66 20.96
C ASN A 172 3.02 25.98 20.79
N VAL A 173 4.16 25.96 20.10
CA VAL A 173 4.94 27.16 19.80
C VAL A 173 4.13 28.15 18.96
N VAL A 174 3.40 27.67 17.95
CA VAL A 174 2.51 28.50 17.13
C VAL A 174 1.39 29.12 17.98
N PHE A 175 0.78 28.36 18.90
CA PHE A 175 -0.23 28.92 19.81
C PHE A 175 0.31 30.02 20.73
N ILE A 176 1.55 29.87 21.23
CA ILE A 176 2.21 30.92 22.01
C ILE A 176 2.37 32.18 21.16
N PHE A 177 2.81 32.06 19.90
CA PHE A 177 2.93 33.21 19.00
C PHE A 177 1.58 33.87 18.70
N ILE A 178 0.52 33.10 18.47
CA ILE A 178 -0.83 33.65 18.26
C ILE A 178 -1.29 34.43 19.50
N ASN A 179 -1.08 33.87 20.70
CA ASN A 179 -1.41 34.56 21.94
C ASN A 179 -0.60 35.86 22.12
N PHE A 180 0.69 35.83 21.81
CA PHE A 180 1.54 37.01 21.88
C PHE A 180 1.09 38.12 20.90
N ILE A 181 0.79 37.75 19.65
CA ILE A 181 0.25 38.67 18.64
C ILE A 181 -1.08 39.26 19.11
N TYR A 182 -1.97 38.44 19.68
CA TYR A 182 -3.26 38.90 20.19
C TYR A 182 -3.10 39.94 21.31
N VAL A 183 -2.24 39.65 22.30
CA VAL A 183 -1.95 40.59 23.40
C VAL A 183 -1.32 41.87 22.88
N GLY A 184 -0.32 41.78 21.99
CA GLY A 184 0.32 42.96 21.41
C GLY A 184 -0.65 43.82 20.58
N TYR A 185 -1.50 43.18 19.78
CA TYR A 185 -2.54 43.86 19.00
C TYR A 185 -3.56 44.55 19.92
N PHE A 186 -3.99 43.88 20.99
CA PHE A 186 -4.93 44.43 21.96
C PHE A 186 -4.38 45.65 22.72
N ILE A 187 -3.10 45.62 23.10
CA ILE A 187 -2.43 46.77 23.73
C ILE A 187 -2.41 47.96 22.78
N ASN A 188 -2.02 47.75 21.51
CA ASN A 188 -1.98 48.81 20.52
C ASN A 188 -3.39 49.42 20.26
N GLN A 189 -4.43 48.57 20.20
CA GLN A 189 -5.80 49.07 20.10
C GLN A 189 -6.23 49.93 21.29
N LYS A 190 -5.85 49.56 22.52
CA LYS A 190 -6.15 50.36 23.71
C LYS A 190 -5.46 51.71 23.69
N GLU A 191 -4.20 51.75 23.27
CA GLU A 191 -3.42 52.98 23.19
C GLU A 191 -4.01 53.96 22.17
N VAL A 192 -4.43 53.45 21.00
CA VAL A 192 -5.12 54.25 19.97
C VAL A 192 -6.48 54.75 20.47
N LEU A 193 -7.26 53.91 21.17
CA LEU A 193 -8.54 54.31 21.76
C LEU A 193 -8.37 55.40 22.82
N GLN A 194 -7.33 55.33 23.66
CA GLN A 194 -7.00 56.35 24.66
C GLN A 194 -6.49 57.67 24.05
N MET A 195 -5.93 57.64 22.84
CA MET A 195 -5.56 58.86 22.13
C MET A 195 -6.75 59.52 21.41
N LEU A 196 -7.80 58.74 21.08
CA LEU A 196 -8.98 59.19 20.32
C LEU A 196 -10.16 59.62 21.20
N PHE A 197 -10.27 59.11 22.43
CA PHE A 197 -11.29 59.42 23.42
C PHE A 197 -10.66 59.90 24.72
#